data_AF-A0A8S3TP11-F1
#
_entry.id   AF-A0A8S3TP11-F1
#
_cell.length_a   1.000
_cell.length_b   1.000
_cell.length_c   1.000
_cell.angle_alpha   90.00
_cell.angle_beta   90.00
_cell.angle_gamma   90.00
#
_symmetry.space_group_name_H-M   'P 1'
#
loop_
_entity.id
_entity.type
_entity.pdbx_description
1 polymer ?
#
loop_
_entity_poly.entity_id
_entity_poly.type
_entity_poly.pdbx_seq_one_letter_code
_entity_poly.pdbx_strand_id
1 'polypeptide(L)'
;MSKATKRKHVTKEVLDEYVLPEENQQIVKVVAGKGNNLPEILTADNLTFLVSMPTRFRKNVWIKRGDFVFIEPIEEGDRVKAEISRILYKDQIKYIKEEGKWPDAFMETTNTEKDQMIPDDMLPPSDSSDEDVGDLVVNTNRQKVAVYEESDNETSEDDDDVT
;
A
#
# COMPACT_ATOMS: atom_id res chain seq x y z
N MET A 1 -8.58 -24.96 -18.67
CA MET A 1 -7.86 -24.09 -17.70
C MET A 1 -8.77 -23.77 -16.51
N SER A 2 -8.35 -24.15 -15.29
CA SER A 2 -9.11 -23.84 -14.06
C SER A 2 -9.20 -22.34 -13.80
N LYS A 3 -10.24 -21.89 -13.08
CA LYS A 3 -10.39 -20.49 -12.62
C LYS A 3 -9.17 -20.00 -11.83
N ALA A 4 -8.57 -20.88 -11.03
CA ALA A 4 -7.37 -20.56 -10.25
C ALA A 4 -6.15 -20.28 -11.14
N THR A 5 -5.95 -21.11 -12.17
CA THR A 5 -4.87 -20.93 -13.16
C THR A 5 -5.05 -19.62 -13.92
N LYS A 6 -6.28 -19.30 -14.36
CA LYS A 6 -6.58 -18.02 -15.03
C LYS A 6 -6.25 -16.82 -14.13
N ARG A 7 -6.59 -16.88 -12.84
CA ARG A 7 -6.26 -15.81 -11.88
C ARG A 7 -4.75 -15.58 -11.78
N LYS A 8 -3.96 -16.65 -11.65
CA LYS A 8 -2.49 -16.57 -11.58
C LYS A 8 -1.90 -15.87 -12.82
N HIS A 9 -2.41 -16.17 -14.01
CA HIS A 9 -1.93 -15.55 -15.25
C HIS A 9 -2.28 -14.06 -15.29
N VAL A 10 -3.53 -13.71 -14.98
CA VAL A 10 -3.97 -12.30 -14.94
C VAL A 10 -3.16 -11.49 -13.93
N THR A 11 -2.94 -12.01 -12.72
CA THR A 11 -2.12 -11.29 -11.73
C THR A 11 -0.68 -11.12 -12.20
N LYS A 12 -0.11 -12.15 -12.83
CA LYS A 12 1.27 -12.06 -13.35
C LYS A 12 1.39 -11.01 -14.45
N GLU A 13 0.47 -10.99 -15.40
CA GLU A 13 0.45 -10.00 -16.48
C GLU A 13 0.26 -8.57 -15.98
N VAL A 14 -0.55 -8.36 -14.94
CA VAL A 14 -0.79 -7.00 -14.42
C VAL A 14 0.40 -6.48 -13.61
N LEU A 15 1.13 -7.35 -12.91
CA LEU A 15 2.30 -6.95 -12.12
C LEU A 15 3.61 -6.88 -12.92
N ASP A 16 3.85 -7.81 -13.85
CA ASP A 16 5.17 -7.97 -14.49
C ASP A 16 5.28 -7.22 -15.83
N GLU A 17 4.19 -6.72 -16.40
CA GLU A 17 4.18 -6.09 -17.72
C GLU A 17 4.35 -4.56 -17.60
N TYR A 18 5.55 -4.07 -17.92
CA TYR A 18 5.85 -2.64 -17.98
C TYR A 18 5.52 -2.13 -19.39
N VAL A 19 4.27 -1.67 -19.57
CA VAL A 19 3.79 -1.15 -20.85
C VAL A 19 3.83 0.37 -20.88
N LEU A 20 4.23 0.89 -22.04
CA LEU A 20 4.12 2.31 -22.36
C LEU A 20 2.71 2.60 -22.91
N PRO A 21 2.22 3.85 -22.80
CA PRO A 21 0.99 4.24 -23.48
C PRO A 21 1.15 4.02 -25.00
N GLU A 22 0.25 3.21 -25.56
CA GLU A 22 0.05 3.10 -27.01
C GLU A 22 -0.79 4.28 -27.54
N GLU A 23 -0.81 4.48 -28.86
CA GLU A 23 -1.42 5.67 -29.50
C GLU A 23 -2.91 5.87 -29.17
N ASN A 24 -3.64 4.78 -28.91
CA ASN A 24 -5.07 4.82 -28.59
C ASN A 24 -5.36 4.77 -27.09
N GLN A 25 -4.33 4.72 -26.25
CA GLN A 25 -4.48 4.56 -24.82
C GLN A 25 -4.23 5.89 -24.09
N GLN A 26 -5.14 6.22 -23.16
CA GLN A 26 -5.00 7.41 -22.33
C GLN A 26 -4.85 7.01 -20.85
N ILE A 27 -4.00 7.74 -20.13
CA ILE A 27 -3.85 7.59 -18.68
C ILE A 27 -4.94 8.42 -17.99
N VAL A 28 -5.69 7.80 -17.10
CA VAL A 28 -6.72 8.47 -16.30
C VAL A 28 -6.66 8.04 -14.84
N LYS A 29 -7.20 8.89 -13.96
CA LYS A 29 -7.25 8.65 -12.51
C LYS A 29 -8.62 8.19 -12.08
N VAL A 30 -8.69 7.19 -11.21
CA VAL A 30 -9.95 6.65 -10.70
C VAL A 30 -10.43 7.52 -9.53
N VAL A 31 -11.67 8.01 -9.62
CA VAL A 31 -12.29 8.85 -8.58
C VAL A 31 -13.10 7.99 -7.62
N ALA A 32 -14.03 7.19 -8.15
CA ALA A 32 -14.94 6.38 -7.36
C ALA A 32 -15.46 5.18 -8.16
N GLY A 33 -15.94 4.14 -7.48
CA GLY A 33 -16.70 3.06 -8.12
C GLY A 33 -18.19 3.34 -8.03
N LYS A 34 -18.91 3.42 -9.16
CA LYS A 34 -20.38 3.60 -9.19
C LYS A 34 -21.16 2.28 -9.08
N GLY A 35 -20.46 1.18 -8.84
CA GLY A 35 -21.03 -0.18 -8.78
C GLY A 35 -20.98 -0.90 -10.13
N ASN A 36 -21.32 -2.18 -10.13
CA ASN A 36 -21.40 -3.03 -11.34
C ASN A 36 -20.17 -3.00 -12.26
N ASN A 37 -18.95 -2.98 -11.69
CA ASN A 37 -17.69 -2.90 -12.45
C ASN A 37 -17.58 -1.66 -13.38
N LEU A 38 -18.27 -0.56 -13.02
CA LEU A 38 -18.20 0.74 -13.69
C LEU A 38 -17.52 1.77 -12.78
N PRO A 39 -16.19 1.89 -12.83
CA PRO A 39 -15.50 3.01 -12.20
C PRO A 39 -15.77 4.34 -12.91
N GLU A 40 -15.90 5.39 -12.11
CA GLU A 40 -15.84 6.78 -12.54
C GLU A 40 -14.38 7.22 -12.56
N ILE A 41 -13.93 7.73 -13.71
CA ILE A 41 -12.56 8.19 -13.92
C ILE A 41 -12.55 9.70 -14.16
N LEU A 42 -11.38 10.30 -13.94
CA LEU A 42 -11.07 11.68 -14.24
C LEU A 42 -9.92 11.73 -15.25
N THR A 43 -10.18 12.38 -16.37
CA THR A 43 -9.20 12.60 -17.45
C THR A 43 -8.29 13.79 -17.13
N ALA A 44 -7.16 13.92 -17.83
CA ALA A 44 -6.27 15.09 -17.73
C ALA A 44 -7.02 16.43 -17.91
N ASP A 45 -8.10 16.44 -18.70
CA ASP A 45 -8.96 17.62 -18.93
C ASP A 45 -9.97 17.89 -17.80
N ASN A 46 -9.86 17.20 -16.66
CA ASN A 46 -10.81 17.24 -15.53
C ASN A 46 -12.25 16.81 -15.87
N LEU A 47 -12.44 16.09 -16.98
CA LEU A 47 -13.72 15.50 -17.34
C LEU A 47 -13.93 14.17 -16.62
N THR A 48 -15.13 13.95 -16.10
CA THR A 48 -15.51 12.69 -15.47
C THR A 48 -16.48 11.89 -16.33
N PHE A 49 -16.22 10.58 -16.45
CA PHE A 49 -17.12 9.64 -17.12
C PHE A 49 -16.95 8.22 -16.59
N LEU A 50 -17.86 7.34 -17.00
CA LEU A 50 -17.85 5.93 -16.63
C LEU A 50 -17.06 5.12 -17.65
N VAL A 51 -16.31 4.16 -17.13
CA VAL A 51 -15.51 3.23 -17.92
C VAL A 51 -15.96 1.80 -17.63
N SER A 52 -15.96 0.93 -18.64
CA SER A 52 -16.19 -0.50 -18.46
C SER A 52 -14.90 -1.19 -18.03
N MET A 53 -14.99 -2.11 -17.07
CA MET A 53 -13.88 -3.00 -16.76
C MET A 53 -13.99 -4.31 -17.55
N PRO A 54 -12.93 -4.74 -18.27
CA PRO A 54 -12.89 -6.02 -18.96
C PRO A 54 -13.17 -7.18 -18.04
N THR A 55 -13.78 -8.23 -18.59
CA THR A 55 -14.16 -9.43 -17.84
C THR A 55 -12.97 -10.16 -17.19
N ARG A 56 -11.75 -9.98 -17.74
CA ARG A 56 -10.51 -10.56 -17.22
C ARG A 56 -10.11 -10.02 -15.84
N PHE A 57 -10.42 -8.75 -15.57
CA PHE A 57 -10.07 -8.10 -14.29
C PHE A 57 -11.16 -8.26 -13.23
N ARG A 58 -12.42 -8.52 -13.64
CA ARG A 58 -13.54 -8.72 -12.71
C ARG A 58 -13.22 -9.88 -11.77
N LYS A 59 -13.27 -9.62 -10.45
CA LYS A 59 -12.99 -10.57 -9.35
C LYS A 59 -11.50 -10.92 -9.15
N ASN A 60 -10.62 -10.44 -10.02
CA ASN A 60 -9.18 -10.73 -9.94
C ASN A 60 -8.39 -9.53 -9.42
N VAL A 61 -8.80 -8.31 -9.81
CA VAL A 61 -8.16 -7.06 -9.42
C VAL A 61 -9.20 -6.13 -8.81
N TRP A 62 -8.80 -5.41 -7.76
CA TRP A 62 -9.59 -4.35 -7.15
C TRP A 62 -8.92 -3.01 -7.39
N ILE A 63 -9.71 -2.05 -7.85
CA ILE A 63 -9.30 -0.67 -8.08
C ILE A 63 -9.89 0.17 -6.95
N LYS A 64 -9.07 1.05 -6.37
CA LYS A 64 -9.48 2.03 -5.36
C LYS A 64 -9.39 3.46 -5.92
N ARG A 65 -9.92 4.40 -5.15
CA ARG A 65 -9.77 5.84 -5.43
C ARG A 65 -8.29 6.21 -5.45
N GLY A 66 -7.90 6.99 -6.46
CA GLY A 66 -6.54 7.47 -6.64
C GLY A 66 -5.62 6.54 -7.42
N ASP A 67 -6.10 5.36 -7.85
CA ASP A 67 -5.36 4.50 -8.76
C ASP A 67 -5.38 5.07 -10.18
N PHE A 68 -4.37 4.70 -10.98
CA PHE A 68 -4.25 5.09 -12.38
C PHE A 68 -4.50 3.89 -13.27
N VAL A 69 -5.13 4.13 -14.42
CA VAL A 69 -5.45 3.08 -15.39
C VAL A 69 -5.27 3.59 -16.81
N PHE A 70 -4.96 2.67 -17.72
CA PHE A 70 -5.03 2.90 -19.15
C PHE A 70 -6.46 2.65 -19.63
N ILE A 71 -6.99 3.60 -20.39
CA ILE A 71 -8.29 3.48 -21.05
C ILE A 71 -8.14 3.49 -22.56
N GLU A 72 -9.02 2.77 -23.21
CA GLU A 72 -9.23 2.79 -24.65
C GLU A 72 -10.64 3.35 -24.93
N PRO A 73 -10.77 4.43 -25.71
CA PRO A 73 -12.06 5.05 -25.98
C PRO A 73 -12.95 4.15 -26.86
N ILE A 74 -14.26 4.15 -26.57
CA ILE A 74 -15.27 3.42 -27.34
C ILE A 74 -16.23 4.44 -27.95
N GLU A 75 -16.28 4.51 -29.28
CA GLU A 75 -17.12 5.49 -30.00
C GLU A 75 -18.64 5.25 -29.86
N GLU A 76 -19.04 4.01 -29.55
CA GLU A 76 -20.45 3.57 -29.52
C GLU A 76 -21.16 3.75 -28.15
N GLY A 77 -20.45 4.29 -27.15
CA GLY A 77 -20.91 4.32 -25.77
C GLY A 77 -21.67 5.57 -25.34
N ASP A 78 -22.97 5.44 -25.01
CA ASP A 78 -23.79 6.55 -24.49
C ASP A 78 -23.37 6.97 -23.05
N ARG A 79 -23.46 6.02 -22.10
CA ARG A 79 -23.10 6.27 -20.69
C ARG A 79 -21.67 5.87 -20.34
N VAL A 80 -21.12 4.89 -21.04
CA VAL A 80 -19.79 4.32 -20.80
C VAL A 80 -18.94 4.61 -22.01
N LYS A 81 -17.99 5.53 -21.89
CA LYS A 81 -17.27 6.11 -23.03
C LYS A 81 -15.95 5.41 -23.36
N ALA A 82 -15.49 4.51 -22.49
CA ALA A 82 -14.21 3.84 -22.64
C ALA A 82 -14.21 2.47 -21.93
N GLU A 83 -13.21 1.67 -22.25
CA GLU A 83 -12.87 0.43 -21.55
C GLU A 83 -11.47 0.50 -20.93
N ILE A 84 -11.28 -0.13 -19.77
CA ILE A 84 -9.96 -0.21 -19.11
C ILE A 84 -9.12 -1.25 -19.83
N SER A 85 -8.01 -0.86 -20.47
CA SER A 85 -7.07 -1.83 -21.03
C SER A 85 -6.21 -2.46 -19.92
N ARG A 86 -5.60 -1.64 -19.06
CA ARG A 86 -4.67 -2.08 -18.00
C ARG A 86 -4.72 -1.19 -16.76
N ILE A 87 -4.27 -1.74 -15.63
CA ILE A 87 -4.22 -1.06 -14.33
C ILE A 87 -2.76 -0.77 -14.01
N LEU A 88 -2.46 0.46 -13.57
CA LEU A 88 -1.09 0.91 -13.32
C LEU A 88 -0.76 0.85 -11.83
N TYR A 89 0.36 0.21 -11.52
CA TYR A 89 0.98 0.23 -10.18
C TYR A 89 2.07 1.27 -10.07
N LYS A 90 2.49 1.54 -8.83
CA LYS A 90 3.50 2.56 -8.51
C LYS A 90 4.81 2.37 -9.28
N ASP A 91 5.25 1.13 -9.50
CA ASP A 91 6.51 0.86 -10.18
C ASP A 91 6.39 1.06 -11.70
N GLN A 92 5.25 0.71 -12.29
CA GLN A 92 4.94 1.05 -13.69
C GLN A 92 4.82 2.57 -13.90
N ILE A 93 4.21 3.29 -12.94
CA ILE A 93 4.11 4.75 -12.99
C ILE A 93 5.50 5.40 -12.99
N LYS A 94 6.43 4.90 -12.17
CA LYS A 94 7.83 5.38 -12.17
C LYS A 94 8.50 5.17 -13.52
N TYR A 95 8.36 3.97 -14.09
CA TYR A 95 8.91 3.66 -15.41
C TYR A 95 8.35 4.57 -16.51
N ILE A 96 7.03 4.80 -16.53
CA ILE A 96 6.40 5.72 -17.50
C ILE A 96 6.86 7.17 -17.29
N LYS A 97 7.12 7.58 -16.05
CA LYS A 97 7.63 8.90 -15.71
C LYS A 97 9.07 9.09 -16.17
N GLU A 98 9.91 8.06 -16.02
CA GLU A 98 11.30 8.06 -16.52
C GLU A 98 11.35 8.16 -18.05
N GLU A 99 10.41 7.52 -18.74
CA GLU A 99 10.24 7.58 -20.20
C GLU A 99 9.57 8.89 -20.68
N GLY A 100 9.15 9.77 -19.77
CA GLY A 100 8.60 11.09 -20.10
C GLY A 100 7.20 11.10 -20.73
N LYS A 101 6.48 9.96 -20.72
CA LYS A 101 5.12 9.83 -21.28
C LYS A 101 4.01 10.02 -20.23
N TRP A 102 4.35 10.57 -19.07
CA TRP A 102 3.40 10.78 -17.98
C TRP A 102 2.64 12.12 -18.16
N PRO A 103 1.30 12.18 -17.99
CA PRO A 103 0.55 13.40 -18.19
C PRO A 103 0.81 14.40 -17.05
N ASP A 104 1.03 15.66 -17.40
CA ASP A 104 1.39 16.72 -16.46
C ASP A 104 0.28 17.00 -15.43
N ALA A 105 -0.98 16.87 -15.86
CA ALA A 105 -2.17 16.98 -15.01
C ALA A 105 -2.16 16.05 -13.79
N PHE A 106 -1.38 14.96 -13.83
CA PHE A 106 -1.27 14.02 -12.72
C PHE A 106 0.02 14.15 -11.92
N MET A 107 0.96 15.03 -12.31
CA MET A 107 2.20 15.25 -11.56
C MET A 107 1.98 15.98 -10.22
N GLU A 108 0.95 16.82 -10.13
CA GLU A 108 0.73 17.67 -8.94
C GLU A 108 0.06 16.96 -7.76
N THR A 109 -0.69 15.87 -7.98
CA THR A 109 -1.58 15.33 -6.93
C THR A 109 -0.95 14.32 -5.96
N THR A 110 0.35 14.03 -6.05
CA THR A 110 1.00 13.08 -5.12
C THR A 110 1.41 13.69 -3.78
N ASN A 111 1.26 15.01 -3.59
CA ASN A 111 1.84 15.71 -2.43
C ASN A 111 0.84 16.17 -1.35
N THR A 112 -0.47 16.00 -1.52
CA THR A 112 -1.44 16.64 -0.61
C THR A 112 -1.98 15.73 0.50
N GLU A 113 -1.81 14.41 0.44
CA GLU A 113 -2.45 13.49 1.41
C GLU A 113 -1.48 12.77 2.36
N LYS A 114 -0.17 13.06 2.29
CA LYS A 114 0.85 12.41 3.14
C LYS A 114 1.52 13.33 4.16
N ASP A 115 1.12 14.59 4.23
CA ASP A 115 1.71 15.56 5.15
C ASP A 115 0.77 15.90 6.31
N GLN A 116 0.07 14.90 6.84
CA GLN A 116 -0.22 14.89 8.27
C GLN A 116 1.06 14.46 9.01
N MET A 117 2.14 15.21 8.79
CA MET A 117 3.24 15.25 9.74
C MET A 117 2.65 15.84 11.01
N ILE A 118 2.77 15.07 12.09
CA ILE A 118 2.43 15.51 13.43
C ILE A 118 3.17 16.84 13.65
N PRO A 119 2.50 17.91 14.14
CA PRO A 119 3.18 19.18 14.40
C PRO A 119 4.42 18.93 15.25
N ASP A 120 5.53 19.60 14.94
CA ASP A 120 6.81 19.47 15.65
C ASP A 120 6.68 19.74 17.16
N ASP A 121 5.64 20.48 17.55
CA ASP A 121 5.23 20.78 18.94
C ASP A 121 4.65 19.57 19.72
N MET A 122 4.35 18.47 19.03
CA MET A 122 3.93 17.19 19.61
C MET A 122 5.03 16.12 19.54
N LEU A 123 6.19 16.43 18.95
CA LEU A 123 7.34 15.55 18.99
C LEU A 123 8.10 15.76 20.30
N PRO A 124 8.49 14.69 21.02
CA PRO A 124 9.33 14.85 22.20
C PRO A 124 10.68 15.45 21.80
N PRO A 125 11.25 16.35 22.63
CA PRO A 125 12.54 16.98 22.33
C PRO A 125 13.62 15.93 22.14
N SER A 126 14.30 15.97 20.99
CA SER A 126 15.25 14.94 20.55
C SER A 126 16.67 15.10 21.14
N ASP A 127 16.81 15.71 22.33
CA ASP A 127 18.12 15.88 22.97
C ASP A 127 18.02 15.64 24.49
N SER A 128 18.46 14.46 24.93
CA SER A 128 19.27 14.24 26.14
C SER A 128 19.17 12.79 26.64
N SER A 129 20.27 12.06 26.43
CA SER A 129 20.85 11.00 27.29
C SER A 129 20.10 9.68 27.54
N ASP A 130 20.87 8.60 27.42
CA ASP A 130 20.62 7.25 27.92
C ASP A 130 19.93 7.20 29.30
N GLU A 131 19.17 6.11 29.50
CA GLU A 131 18.57 5.64 30.76
C GLU A 131 17.20 6.20 31.13
N ASP A 132 16.13 5.52 30.65
CA ASP A 132 15.10 4.89 31.50
C ASP A 132 13.99 4.26 30.62
N VAL A 133 14.10 2.96 30.31
CA VAL A 133 13.00 2.19 29.68
C VAL A 133 11.98 1.70 30.71
N GLY A 134 11.91 2.36 31.87
CA GLY A 134 11.02 2.04 32.98
C GLY A 134 9.52 2.17 32.69
N ASP A 135 9.12 2.77 31.56
CA ASP A 135 7.71 3.02 31.23
C ASP A 135 7.20 2.23 30.02
N LEU A 136 7.77 1.04 29.79
CA LEU A 136 7.12 0.03 28.93
C LEU A 136 5.84 -0.45 29.63
N VAL A 137 4.69 0.03 29.16
CA VAL A 137 3.36 -0.42 29.62
C VAL A 137 3.30 -1.95 29.68
N VAL A 138 3.27 -2.48 30.90
CA VAL A 138 3.34 -3.92 31.15
C VAL A 138 2.01 -4.52 30.71
N ASN A 139 2.05 -5.43 29.73
CA ASN A 139 0.84 -6.14 29.31
C ASN A 139 0.27 -6.94 30.49
N THR A 140 -0.85 -6.49 31.05
CA THR A 140 -1.49 -7.05 32.24
C THR A 140 -2.06 -8.45 32.03
N ASN A 141 -2.21 -8.90 30.77
CA ASN A 141 -2.60 -10.27 30.44
C ASN A 141 -1.40 -11.22 30.33
N ARG A 142 -0.15 -10.75 30.51
CA ARG A 142 1.02 -11.62 30.53
C ARG A 142 1.09 -12.35 31.89
N GLN A 143 0.97 -13.67 31.86
CA GLN A 143 1.16 -14.52 33.03
C GLN A 143 2.62 -14.41 33.49
N LYS A 144 2.85 -13.86 34.70
CA LYS A 144 4.18 -13.77 35.29
C LYS A 144 4.60 -15.17 35.74
N VAL A 145 5.68 -15.69 35.14
CA VAL A 145 6.33 -16.92 35.61
C VAL A 145 7.22 -16.52 36.78
N ALA A 146 6.93 -17.03 37.97
CA ALA A 146 7.83 -16.88 39.11
C ALA A 146 9.07 -17.74 38.85
N VAL A 147 10.20 -17.09 38.57
CA VAL A 147 11.51 -17.75 38.61
C VAL A 147 11.91 -17.74 40.07
N TYR A 148 11.98 -18.92 40.67
CA TYR A 148 12.60 -19.11 41.97
C TYR A 148 14.11 -19.10 41.72
N GLU A 149 14.81 -18.06 42.19
CA GLU A 149 16.26 -18.13 42.30
C GLU A 149 16.57 -19.00 43.52
N GLU A 150 17.00 -20.25 43.28
CA GLU A 150 17.66 -21.03 44.31
C GLU A 150 19.02 -20.36 44.58
N SER A 151 19.06 -19.55 45.65
CA SER A 151 20.29 -19.01 46.21
C SER A 151 21.01 -20.15 46.95
N ASP A 152 22.04 -20.71 46.33
CA ASP A 152 23.04 -21.53 47.01
C ASP A 152 23.69 -20.67 48.10
N ASN A 153 23.33 -20.91 49.36
CA ASN A 153 23.95 -20.27 50.52
C ASN A 153 25.02 -21.22 51.10
N GLU A 154 26.23 -21.10 50.55
CA GLU A 154 27.46 -21.66 51.10
C GLU A 154 27.82 -20.97 52.42
N THR A 155 27.76 -21.73 53.52
CA THR A 155 28.18 -21.29 54.86
C THR A 155 29.48 -22.02 55.23
N SER A 156 30.53 -21.23 55.48
CA SER A 156 31.86 -21.64 55.87
C SER A 156 32.22 -21.15 57.28
N GLU A 157 33.27 -21.77 57.85
CA GLU A 157 34.07 -21.40 59.04
C GLU A 157 33.66 -22.06 60.39
N ASP A 158 34.54 -22.54 61.28
CA ASP A 158 35.92 -23.11 61.24
C ASP A 158 36.24 -23.56 62.71
N ASP A 159 37.05 -24.62 62.90
CA ASP A 159 37.93 -25.00 64.05
C ASP A 159 37.40 -25.03 65.53
N ASP A 160 37.81 -25.90 66.47
CA ASP A 160 39.13 -26.48 66.78
C ASP A 160 39.03 -27.56 67.92
N ASP A 161 40.08 -28.38 68.02
CA ASP A 161 40.68 -29.04 69.22
C ASP A 161 40.36 -30.48 69.70
N VAL A 162 41.46 -31.07 70.18
CA VAL A 162 41.96 -32.44 70.40
C VAL A 162 41.40 -33.18 71.64
N THR A 163 41.20 -34.51 71.53
CA THR A 163 41.81 -35.56 72.38
C THR A 163 41.47 -36.98 71.92
#